data_AF-A0A536EEG7-F1
#
_entry.id   AF-A0A536EEG7-F1
#
_cell.length_a   1.000
_cell.length_b   1.000
_cell.length_c   1.000
_cell.angle_alpha   90.00
_cell.angle_beta   90.00
_cell.angle_gamma   90.00
#
_symmetry.space_group_name_H-M   'P 1'
#
loop_
_entity.id
_entity.type
_entity.pdbx_description
1 polymer ?
#
loop_
_entity_poly.entity_id
_entity_poly.type
_entity_poly.pdbx_seq_one_letter_code
_entity_poly.pdbx_strand_id
1 'polypeptide(L)'
;MSATAPSGDFASELRMLRERADEDFFAPSADRPPGRHQVDLEELGLRVSVTRARYPNRPDGVDQYALTLTRTTLDRAPDGSDVDLVLHAAFGDAAVQAVERPSTGSRVRMFRVPATRG
;
A
#
# COMPACT_ATOMS: atom_id res chain seq x y z
N MET A 1 -18.53 -22.44 8.74
CA MET A 1 -17.65 -22.15 7.59
C MET A 1 -16.51 -21.30 8.13
N SER A 2 -15.37 -21.92 8.44
CA SER A 2 -14.21 -21.22 9.01
C SER A 2 -13.43 -20.58 7.87
N ALA A 3 -13.32 -19.25 7.87
CA ALA A 3 -12.36 -18.56 7.03
C ALA A 3 -10.95 -18.92 7.53
N THR A 4 -10.20 -19.64 6.71
CA THR A 4 -8.76 -19.80 6.92
C THR A 4 -8.16 -18.40 6.95
N ALA A 5 -7.70 -17.96 8.13
CA ALA A 5 -6.95 -16.73 8.23
C ALA A 5 -5.74 -16.87 7.29
N PRO A 6 -5.50 -15.89 6.38
CA PRO A 6 -4.35 -15.95 5.51
C PRO A 6 -3.07 -16.06 6.35
N SER A 7 -2.12 -16.84 5.84
CA SER A 7 -0.90 -17.22 6.56
C SER A 7 -0.15 -15.96 7.04
N GLY A 8 0.59 -16.01 8.15
CA GLY A 8 1.28 -14.84 8.72
C GLY A 8 2.38 -14.21 7.83
N ASP A 9 2.56 -14.72 6.61
CA ASP A 9 3.61 -14.35 5.67
C ASP A 9 3.29 -13.03 4.96
N PHE A 10 2.10 -12.90 4.36
CA PHE A 10 1.74 -11.69 3.59
C PHE A 10 1.70 -10.42 4.47
N ALA A 11 1.29 -10.53 5.73
CA ALA A 11 1.25 -9.38 6.64
C ALA A 11 2.66 -8.89 6.97
N SER A 12 3.64 -9.78 6.99
CA SER A 12 5.05 -9.44 7.16
C SER A 12 5.61 -8.82 5.88
N GLU A 13 5.25 -9.36 4.72
CA GLU A 13 5.59 -8.79 3.40
C GLU A 13 5.07 -7.37 3.22
N LEU A 14 3.82 -7.11 3.61
CA LEU A 14 3.21 -5.78 3.53
C LEU A 14 3.88 -4.77 4.48
N ARG A 15 4.27 -5.20 5.68
CA ARG A 15 5.04 -4.36 6.60
C ARG A 15 6.43 -4.06 6.04
N MET A 16 7.15 -5.07 5.55
CA MET A 16 8.45 -4.88 4.89
C MET A 16 8.33 -3.97 3.66
N LEU A 17 7.24 -4.07 2.91
CA LEU A 17 6.96 -3.19 1.77
C LEU A 17 6.84 -1.72 2.21
N ARG A 18 6.12 -1.47 3.30
CA ARG A 18 5.96 -0.14 3.91
C ARG A 18 7.29 0.40 4.45
N GLU A 19 8.06 -0.44 5.15
CA GLU A 19 9.37 -0.09 5.70
C GLU A 19 10.35 0.33 4.59
N ARG A 20 10.40 -0.39 3.47
CA ARG A 20 11.20 0.03 2.31
C ARG A 20 10.78 1.40 1.77
N ALA A 21 9.47 1.69 1.73
CA ALA A 21 8.97 2.99 1.32
C ALA A 21 9.35 4.11 2.30
N ASP A 22 9.47 3.79 3.60
CA ASP A 22 9.98 4.71 4.62
C ASP A 22 11.48 4.96 4.43
N GLU A 23 12.27 3.90 4.21
CA GLU A 23 13.71 3.98 3.95
C GLU A 23 14.02 4.87 2.73
N ASP A 24 13.35 4.63 1.61
CA ASP A 24 13.51 5.42 0.39
C ASP A 24 13.14 6.90 0.60
N PHE A 25 12.15 7.18 1.46
CA PHE A 25 11.72 8.54 1.76
C PHE A 25 12.70 9.28 2.68
N PHE A 26 13.26 8.61 3.69
CA PHE A 26 14.17 9.23 4.66
C PHE A 26 15.63 9.27 4.20
N ALA A 27 16.05 8.28 3.41
CA ALA A 27 17.42 8.12 2.92
C ALA A 27 17.42 7.85 1.41
N PRO A 28 16.99 8.82 0.58
CA PRO A 28 16.99 8.66 -0.87
C PRO A 28 18.43 8.46 -1.36
N SER A 29 18.69 7.40 -2.12
CA SER A 29 20.00 7.15 -2.70
C SER A 29 20.09 7.70 -4.12
N ALA A 30 21.26 8.23 -4.51
CA ALA A 30 21.47 8.72 -5.88
C ALA A 30 21.39 7.58 -6.93
N ASP A 31 21.62 6.34 -6.49
CA ASP A 31 21.62 5.14 -7.33
C ASP A 31 20.24 4.48 -7.46
N ARG A 32 19.26 4.86 -6.61
CA ARG A 32 17.88 4.38 -6.67
C ARG A 32 16.92 5.56 -6.61
N PRO A 33 16.24 5.92 -7.72
CA PRO A 33 15.17 6.90 -7.63
C PRO A 33 14.11 6.42 -6.63
N PRO A 34 13.51 7.30 -5.81
CA PRO A 34 12.51 6.92 -4.81
C PRO A 34 11.44 6.04 -5.45
N GLY A 35 11.43 4.78 -5.04
CA GLY A 35 10.83 3.71 -5.81
C GLY A 35 9.35 3.53 -5.52
N ARG A 36 8.63 3.01 -6.52
CA ARG A 36 7.41 2.27 -6.27
C ARG A 36 7.80 0.86 -5.85
N HIS A 37 7.76 0.58 -4.55
CA HIS A 37 7.95 -0.79 -4.09
C HIS A 37 6.69 -1.59 -4.37
N GLN A 38 6.83 -2.87 -4.73
CA GLN A 38 5.69 -3.74 -4.96
C GLN A 38 5.93 -5.15 -4.44
N VAL A 39 4.84 -5.85 -4.15
CA VAL A 39 4.81 -7.25 -3.78
C VAL A 39 3.58 -7.92 -4.40
N ASP A 40 3.72 -9.17 -4.79
CA ASP A 40 2.64 -9.99 -5.34
C ASP A 40 2.15 -10.94 -4.26
N LEU A 41 0.92 -10.69 -3.79
CA LEU A 41 0.23 -11.52 -2.81
C LEU A 41 -0.59 -12.56 -3.57
N GLU A 42 0.05 -13.66 -3.93
CA GLU A 42 -0.56 -14.72 -4.75
C GLU A 42 -1.84 -15.30 -4.10
N GLU A 43 -1.83 -15.48 -2.78
CA GLU A 43 -2.99 -15.97 -2.01
C GLU A 43 -4.23 -15.08 -2.16
N LEU A 44 -4.02 -13.77 -2.35
CA LEU A 44 -5.09 -12.78 -2.53
C LEU A 44 -5.33 -12.47 -4.02
N GLY A 45 -4.51 -12.97 -4.94
CA GLY A 45 -4.51 -12.57 -6.35
C GLY A 45 -4.33 -11.06 -6.52
N LEU A 46 -3.47 -10.45 -5.69
CA LEU A 46 -3.24 -9.01 -5.66
C LEU A 46 -1.77 -8.67 -5.88
N ARG A 47 -1.52 -7.63 -6.67
CA ARG A 47 -0.27 -6.89 -6.65
C ARG A 47 -0.47 -5.62 -5.84
N VAL A 48 0.33 -5.44 -4.79
CA VAL A 48 0.29 -4.26 -3.94
C VAL A 48 1.54 -3.43 -4.20
N SER A 49 1.37 -2.12 -4.36
CA SER A 49 2.50 -1.20 -4.46
C SER A 49 2.37 0.00 -3.55
N VAL A 50 3.49 0.39 -2.92
CA VAL A 50 3.57 1.48 -1.96
C VAL A 50 4.70 2.43 -2.33
N THR A 51 4.42 3.72 -2.23
CA THR A 51 5.42 4.80 -2.24
C THR A 51 5.08 5.78 -1.14
N ARG A 52 6.07 6.26 -0.39
CA ARG A 52 5.89 7.39 0.53
C ARG A 52 6.39 8.67 -0.13
N ALA A 53 5.60 9.73 -0.04
CA ALA A 53 5.96 11.02 -0.60
C ALA A 53 5.31 12.17 0.17
N ARG A 54 5.91 13.36 0.08
CA ARG A 54 5.29 14.59 0.58
C ARG A 54 4.37 15.18 -0.48
N TYR A 55 3.13 15.49 -0.10
CA TYR A 55 2.18 16.13 -1.00
C TYR A 55 1.49 17.35 -0.37
N PRO A 56 1.39 18.46 -1.12
CA PRO A 56 2.18 18.76 -2.33
C PRO A 56 3.69 18.69 -2.06
N ASN A 57 4.52 18.50 -3.10
CA ASN A 57 5.98 18.37 -2.95
C ASN A 57 6.65 19.72 -2.62
N ARG A 58 6.40 20.19 -1.40
CA ARG A 58 6.84 21.47 -0.82
C ARG A 58 7.07 21.30 0.68
N PRO A 59 7.84 22.17 1.34
CA PRO A 59 8.19 22.00 2.75
C PRO A 59 6.98 21.87 3.70
N ASP A 60 5.88 22.55 3.42
CA ASP A 60 4.62 22.51 4.16
C ASP A 60 3.64 21.42 3.69
N GLY A 61 4.06 20.57 2.74
CA GLY A 61 3.28 19.40 2.33
C GLY A 61 3.22 18.34 3.43
N VAL A 62 2.22 17.46 3.33
CA VAL A 62 2.00 16.38 4.30
C VAL A 62 2.59 15.09 3.75
N ASP A 63 3.33 14.37 4.59
CA ASP A 63 3.86 13.05 4.26
C ASP A 63 2.70 12.05 4.19
N GLN A 64 2.62 11.31 3.08
CA GLN A 64 1.57 10.32 2.86
C GLN A 64 2.09 9.15 2.04
N TYR A 65 1.49 7.98 2.23
CA TYR A 65 1.66 6.82 1.37
C TYR A 65 0.71 6.92 0.18
N ALA A 66 1.21 6.56 -1.00
CA ALA A 66 0.44 6.18 -2.17
C ALA A 66 0.38 4.66 -2.21
N LEU A 67 -0.81 4.09 -2.05
CA LEU A 67 -1.04 2.65 -2.14
C LEU A 67 -1.84 2.35 -3.40
N THR A 68 -1.40 1.37 -4.18
CA THR A 68 -2.15 0.83 -5.32
C THR A 68 -2.32 -0.66 -5.14
N LEU A 69 -3.57 -1.13 -5.23
CA LEU A 69 -3.91 -2.55 -5.27
C LEU A 69 -4.40 -2.87 -6.67
N THR A 70 -3.76 -3.85 -7.30
CA THR A 70 -4.12 -4.35 -8.63
C THR A 70 -4.55 -5.79 -8.52
N ARG A 71 -5.77 -6.10 -8.98
CA ARG A 71 -6.21 -7.50 -9.13
C ARG A 71 -5.51 -8.14 -10.32
N THR A 72 -4.84 -9.26 -10.09
CA THR A 72 -4.01 -9.92 -11.12
C THR A 72 -4.76 -11.04 -11.85
N THR A 73 -5.74 -11.67 -11.21
CA THR A 73 -6.40 -12.90 -11.72
C THR A 73 -7.81 -12.69 -12.27
N LEU A 74 -8.50 -11.61 -11.88
CA LEU A 74 -9.90 -11.35 -12.24
C LEU A 74 -10.06 -10.00 -12.95
N ASP A 75 -11.07 -9.90 -13.80
CA ASP A 75 -11.43 -8.64 -14.47
C ASP A 75 -12.36 -7.76 -13.63
N ARG A 76 -12.00 -7.58 -12.35
CA ARG A 76 -12.71 -6.72 -11.41
C ARG A 76 -11.77 -6.08 -10.40
N ALA A 77 -12.25 -5.05 -9.73
CA ALA A 77 -11.49 -4.33 -8.72
C ALA A 77 -11.26 -5.22 -7.48
N PRO A 78 -10.22 -4.92 -6.69
CA PRO A 78 -10.08 -5.47 -5.34
C PRO A 78 -11.33 -5.23 -4.50
N ASP A 79 -11.82 -6.30 -3.87
CA ASP A 79 -13.03 -6.26 -3.04
C ASP A 79 -12.75 -5.50 -1.73
N GLY A 80 -13.81 -4.99 -1.08
CA GLY A 80 -13.67 -4.21 0.16
C GLY A 80 -12.87 -4.94 1.25
N SER A 81 -13.17 -6.20 1.50
CA SER A 81 -12.49 -7.01 2.53
C SER A 81 -11.00 -7.19 2.24
N ASP A 82 -10.61 -7.37 0.98
CA ASP A 82 -9.19 -7.50 0.61
C ASP A 82 -8.45 -6.18 0.77
N VAL A 83 -9.12 -5.07 0.43
CA VAL A 83 -8.59 -3.72 0.65
C VAL A 83 -8.36 -3.47 2.14
N ASP A 84 -9.36 -3.75 2.97
CA ASP A 84 -9.29 -3.54 4.42
C ASP A 84 -8.17 -4.40 5.04
N LEU A 85 -8.05 -5.66 4.61
CA LEU A 85 -6.98 -6.56 5.03
C LEU A 85 -5.59 -5.98 4.70
N VAL A 86 -5.37 -5.56 3.46
CA VAL A 86 -4.09 -5.00 3.01
C VAL A 86 -3.78 -3.69 3.74
N LEU A 87 -4.77 -2.81 3.91
CA LEU A 87 -4.60 -1.54 4.61
C LEU A 87 -4.20 -1.75 6.07
N HIS A 88 -4.93 -2.59 6.81
CA HIS A 88 -4.62 -2.86 8.21
C HIS A 88 -3.29 -3.60 8.38
N ALA A 89 -2.97 -4.55 7.50
CA ALA A 89 -1.70 -5.27 7.57
C ALA A 89 -0.49 -4.36 7.31
N ALA A 90 -0.59 -3.43 6.36
CA ALA A 90 0.52 -2.53 6.02
C ALA A 90 0.62 -1.31 6.96
N PHE A 91 -0.51 -0.75 7.41
CA PHE A 91 -0.55 0.56 8.07
C PHE A 91 -1.11 0.53 9.50
N GLY A 92 -1.58 -0.61 10.00
CA GLY A 92 -2.15 -0.74 11.34
C GLY A 92 -3.30 0.24 11.55
N ASP A 93 -3.25 1.01 12.63
CA ASP A 93 -4.28 2.00 12.97
C ASP A 93 -4.41 3.14 11.95
N ALA A 94 -3.34 3.46 11.21
CA ALA A 94 -3.41 4.50 10.17
C ALA A 94 -4.32 4.09 8.99
N ALA A 95 -4.64 2.81 8.85
CA ALA A 95 -5.58 2.29 7.86
C ALA A 95 -6.97 2.97 7.93
N VAL A 96 -7.43 3.35 9.12
CA VAL A 96 -8.75 4.00 9.30
C VAL A 96 -8.80 5.39 8.69
N GLN A 97 -7.64 5.98 8.39
CA GLN A 97 -7.50 7.29 7.75
C GLN A 97 -7.22 7.16 6.24
N ALA A 98 -7.30 5.94 5.68
CA ALA A 98 -7.09 5.72 4.27
C ALA A 98 -8.21 6.37 3.45
N VAL A 99 -7.82 7.15 2.45
CA VAL A 99 -8.75 7.82 1.52
C VAL A 99 -8.55 7.25 0.13
N GLU A 100 -9.61 6.66 -0.43
CA GLU A 100 -9.60 6.18 -1.82
C GLU A 100 -9.46 7.34 -2.80
N ARG A 101 -8.68 7.12 -3.87
CA ARG A 101 -8.47 8.08 -4.96
C ARG A 101 -8.98 7.49 -6.26
N PRO A 102 -9.48 8.34 -7.18
CA PRO A 102 -9.91 7.88 -8.49
C PRO A 102 -8.80 7.10 -9.21
N SER A 103 -9.13 5.93 -9.73
CA SER A 103 -8.27 5.12 -10.59
C SER A 103 -8.89 4.98 -11.98
N THR A 104 -8.05 4.80 -13.00
CA THR A 104 -8.47 4.67 -14.40
C THR A 104 -8.66 3.21 -14.84
N GLY A 105 -8.50 2.22 -13.94
CA GLY A 105 -8.55 0.80 -14.28
C GLY A 105 -9.60 0.02 -13.48
N SER A 106 -10.38 -0.82 -14.16
CA SER A 106 -11.41 -1.68 -13.55
C SER A 106 -10.86 -2.68 -12.52
N ARG A 107 -9.55 -2.93 -12.53
CA ARG A 107 -8.83 -3.85 -11.63
C ARG A 107 -8.01 -3.16 -10.56
N VAL A 108 -8.11 -1.84 -10.44
CA VAL A 108 -7.18 -1.03 -9.63
C VAL A 108 -7.94 -0.21 -8.62
N ARG A 109 -7.51 -0.25 -7.36
CA ARG A 109 -7.92 0.72 -6.34
C ARG A 109 -6.70 1.41 -5.77
N MET A 110 -6.82 2.72 -5.55
CA MET A 110 -5.72 3.56 -5.08
C MET A 110 -6.11 4.27 -3.79
N PHE A 111 -5.18 4.36 -2.85
CA PHE A 111 -5.43 4.99 -1.55
C PHE A 111 -4.30 5.95 -1.19
N ARG A 112 -4.67 6.96 -0.41
CA ARG A 112 -3.74 7.79 0.36
C ARG A 112 -3.87 7.46 1.82
N VAL A 113 -2.75 7.23 2.49
CA VAL A 113 -2.70 6.97 3.92
C VAL A 113 -1.76 7.99 4.55
N PRO A 114 -2.16 8.74 5.59
CA PRO A 114 -1.27 9.65 6.29
C PRO A 114 -0.04 8.91 6.82
N ALA A 115 1.15 9.48 6.62
CA ALA A 115 2.37 8.95 7.22
C ALA A 115 2.61 9.65 8.57
N THR A 116 1.68 9.48 9.51
CA THR A 116 1.87 9.97 10.88
C THR A 116 3.07 9.26 11.49
N ARG A 117 3.98 10.01 12.14
CA ARG A 117 5.02 9.41 12.96
C ARG A 117 4.34 8.59 14.06
N GLY A 118 4.35 7.26 13.90
CA GLY A 118 4.18 6.35 15.03
C GLY A 118 5.39 6.44 15.95
#